data_AF-A0A916VP77-F1
#
_entry.id   AF-A0A916VP77-F1
#
_cell.length_a   1.000
_cell.length_b   1.000
_cell.length_c   1.000
_cell.angle_alpha   90.00
_cell.angle_beta   90.00
_cell.angle_gamma   90.00
#
_symmetry.space_group_name_H-M   'P 1'
#
loop_
_entity.id
_entity.type
_entity.pdbx_description
1 polymer ?
#
loop_
_entity_poly.entity_id
_entity_poly.type
_entity_poly.pdbx_seq_one_letter_code
_entity_poly.pdbx_strand_id
1 'polypeptide(L)'
;MRITRFVLALGLCLSSGAVFAALSVEPALKSAPDKAGQKLAALEIVGGDTPAQQPEVEQTEGAEPEPSEPQDVAEPAAPVVYSTPLASGGADVEGLTLEQLIEGSPLFPPIEGLPEQLWKGKTCSTCHQWQRADLCDQAKRYLPETAQQALKKQHPYGGALKLHLKAWAQNDCQ
;
A
#
# COMPACT_ATOMS: atom_id res chain seq x y z
N MET A 1 -67.66 -3.82 -20.80
CA MET A 1 -68.12 -3.23 -22.07
C MET A 1 -67.67 -1.77 -22.12
N ARG A 2 -67.18 -1.29 -23.29
CA ARG A 2 -66.35 -0.07 -23.57
C ARG A 2 -64.85 -0.33 -23.37
N ILE A 3 -64.04 -0.79 -24.33
CA ILE A 3 -63.78 -0.45 -25.75
C ILE A 3 -62.91 0.80 -25.93
N THR A 4 -61.64 0.56 -26.33
CA THR A 4 -60.67 1.41 -27.08
C THR A 4 -60.19 2.72 -26.45
N ARG A 5 -58.90 3.09 -26.51
CA ARG A 5 -58.08 3.20 -27.74
C ARG A 5 -56.58 2.97 -27.50
N PHE A 6 -56.01 2.20 -28.41
CA PHE A 6 -54.61 2.17 -28.83
C PHE A 6 -54.10 3.58 -29.20
N VAL A 7 -52.87 3.92 -28.80
CA VAL A 7 -51.96 4.71 -29.64
C VAL A 7 -50.59 4.03 -29.58
N LEU A 8 -50.31 3.30 -30.66
CA LEU A 8 -49.00 2.78 -31.02
C LEU A 8 -48.26 3.94 -31.70
N ALA A 9 -47.16 4.42 -31.13
CA ALA A 9 -46.26 5.35 -31.80
C ALA A 9 -44.93 4.63 -32.06
N LEU A 10 -44.89 4.02 -33.24
CA LEU A 10 -43.73 3.37 -33.84
C LEU A 10 -42.79 4.46 -34.35
N GLY A 11 -41.73 4.76 -33.59
CA GLY A 11 -40.66 5.67 -34.00
C GLY A 11 -39.47 4.90 -34.56
N LEU A 12 -39.62 4.35 -35.77
CA LEU A 12 -38.53 3.76 -36.55
C LEU A 12 -37.84 4.90 -37.32
N CYS A 13 -36.68 5.36 -36.86
CA CYS A 13 -35.73 6.08 -37.70
C CYS A 13 -34.56 5.15 -37.99
N LEU A 14 -34.53 4.70 -39.25
CA LEU A 14 -33.49 3.90 -39.86
C LEU A 14 -32.27 4.77 -40.22
N SER A 15 -31.11 4.11 -40.23
CA SER A 15 -29.96 4.35 -41.10
C SER A 15 -29.14 5.64 -40.92
N SER A 16 -27.89 5.49 -40.47
CA SER A 16 -26.73 5.42 -41.39
C SER A 16 -25.40 5.60 -40.65
N GLY A 17 -24.39 4.83 -41.05
CA GLY A 17 -23.00 5.29 -41.02
C GLY A 17 -22.13 4.74 -39.89
N ALA A 18 -21.62 3.52 -40.07
CA ALA A 18 -20.32 3.17 -39.55
C ALA A 18 -19.24 3.82 -40.41
N VAL A 19 -18.32 4.61 -39.84
CA VAL A 19 -16.92 4.64 -40.25
C VAL A 19 -16.07 4.95 -39.01
N PHE A 20 -15.34 3.93 -38.56
CA PHE A 20 -14.18 4.08 -37.69
C PHE A 20 -13.13 4.92 -38.42
N ALA A 21 -12.86 6.13 -37.94
CA ALA A 21 -11.62 6.82 -38.24
C ALA A 21 -10.75 6.78 -36.99
N ALA A 22 -9.93 5.72 -36.90
CA ALA A 22 -8.79 5.69 -36.01
C ALA A 22 -7.79 6.77 -36.46
N LEU A 23 -7.79 7.92 -35.79
CA LEU A 23 -6.66 8.84 -35.86
C LEU A 23 -5.56 8.28 -34.94
N SER A 24 -4.73 7.40 -35.51
CA SER A 24 -3.41 7.12 -34.96
C SER A 24 -2.58 8.38 -35.10
N VAL A 25 -2.42 9.13 -34.00
CA VAL A 25 -1.32 10.08 -33.89
C VAL A 25 -0.14 9.30 -33.31
N GLU A 26 0.85 9.02 -34.14
CA GLU A 26 2.12 8.46 -33.72
C GLU A 26 2.91 9.55 -32.99
N PRO A 27 3.32 9.39 -31.72
CA PRO A 27 4.41 10.18 -31.19
C PRO A 27 5.71 9.62 -31.77
N ALA A 28 6.30 10.37 -32.69
CA ALA A 28 7.66 10.17 -33.16
C ALA A 28 8.65 10.29 -31.99
N LEU A 29 8.94 9.17 -31.33
CA LEU A 29 10.08 9.04 -30.42
C LEU A 29 11.36 9.07 -31.27
N LYS A 30 11.88 10.28 -31.44
CA LYS A 30 13.21 10.51 -32.00
C LYS A 30 14.22 10.05 -30.97
N SER A 31 14.88 8.93 -31.26
CA SER A 31 16.01 8.39 -30.49
C SER A 31 17.05 9.48 -30.24
N ALA A 32 17.34 9.76 -28.97
CA ALA A 32 18.49 10.56 -28.57
C ALA A 32 19.69 9.63 -28.29
N PRO A 33 20.91 10.04 -28.67
CA PRO A 33 22.11 9.21 -28.54
C PRO A 33 22.61 9.08 -27.10
N ASP A 34 23.06 7.87 -26.81
CA ASP A 34 23.88 7.44 -25.70
C ASP A 34 25.14 8.33 -25.55
N LYS A 35 25.21 9.14 -24.49
CA LYS A 35 26.47 9.71 -23.96
C LYS A 35 26.39 10.00 -22.47
N ALA A 36 27.20 9.23 -21.75
CA ALA A 36 28.16 9.70 -20.74
C ALA A 36 27.62 10.34 -19.44
N GLY A 37 27.66 9.53 -18.38
CA GLY A 37 28.37 9.84 -17.13
C GLY A 37 28.23 11.26 -16.58
N GLN A 38 27.17 11.51 -15.83
CA GLN A 38 27.11 12.65 -14.93
C GLN A 38 27.74 12.27 -13.59
N LYS A 39 28.95 12.77 -13.38
CA LYS A 39 29.73 12.69 -12.15
C LYS A 39 28.94 13.32 -11.00
N LEU A 40 28.60 12.52 -10.01
CA LEU A 40 28.24 13.03 -8.68
C LEU A 40 29.47 13.72 -8.09
N ALA A 41 29.30 14.99 -7.76
CA ALA A 41 30.31 15.82 -7.14
C ALA A 41 30.75 15.20 -5.80
N ALA A 42 32.05 14.97 -5.68
CA ALA A 42 32.70 14.66 -4.42
C ALA A 42 32.58 15.89 -3.51
N LEU A 43 31.92 15.74 -2.37
CA LEU A 43 31.97 16.70 -1.29
C LEU A 43 33.29 16.44 -0.53
N GLU A 44 34.26 17.32 -0.74
CA GLU A 44 35.55 17.30 -0.06
C GLU A 44 35.36 17.72 1.40
N ILE A 45 35.56 16.79 2.34
CA ILE A 45 35.73 17.11 3.76
C ILE A 45 37.22 17.41 3.96
N VAL A 46 37.56 18.69 4.03
CA VAL A 46 38.84 19.16 4.55
C VAL A 46 38.70 19.40 6.04
N GLY A 47 39.49 18.68 6.84
CA GLY A 47 39.89 19.15 8.17
C GLY A 47 40.02 18.08 9.24
N GLY A 48 41.27 17.80 9.63
CA GLY A 48 41.58 17.32 10.99
C GLY A 48 42.48 16.11 11.08
N ASP A 49 43.78 16.30 10.86
CA ASP A 49 44.83 15.36 11.27
C ASP A 49 44.90 15.28 12.81
N THR A 50 44.69 14.10 13.40
CA THR A 50 45.17 13.73 14.75
C THR A 50 45.17 12.19 14.87
N PRO A 51 46.27 11.56 15.33
CA PRO A 51 46.47 10.11 15.19
C PRO A 51 45.89 9.27 16.33
N ALA A 52 45.41 8.09 15.92
CA ALA A 52 45.36 6.79 16.60
C ALA A 52 44.89 6.71 18.07
N GLN A 53 43.69 6.13 18.25
CA GLN A 53 43.47 5.15 19.31
C GLN A 53 42.41 4.13 18.85
N GLN A 54 42.83 2.88 18.67
CA GLN A 54 41.93 1.74 18.58
C GLN A 54 41.39 1.45 19.99
N PRO A 55 40.08 1.22 20.12
CA PRO A 55 39.61 0.20 21.03
C PRO A 55 38.84 -0.87 20.26
N GLU A 56 39.32 -2.09 20.46
CA GLU A 56 38.58 -3.36 20.54
C GLU A 56 37.21 -3.41 19.83
N VAL A 57 37.20 -4.16 18.73
CA VAL A 57 36.00 -4.74 18.14
C VAL A 57 35.41 -5.79 19.10
N GLU A 58 34.54 -5.37 20.00
CA GLU A 58 33.56 -6.28 20.58
C GLU A 58 32.43 -6.43 19.57
N GLN A 59 32.56 -7.44 18.72
CA GLN A 59 31.52 -7.92 17.84
C GLN A 59 30.37 -8.47 18.70
N THR A 60 29.42 -7.61 19.06
CA THR A 60 28.07 -8.09 19.34
C THR A 60 27.49 -8.56 18.02
N GLU A 61 27.52 -9.88 17.86
CA GLU A 61 26.79 -10.68 16.88
C GLU A 61 25.38 -10.09 16.72
N GLY A 62 25.21 -9.31 15.66
CA GLY A 62 23.91 -8.87 15.21
C GLY A 62 23.18 -10.10 14.74
N ALA A 63 22.22 -10.56 15.53
CA ALA A 63 21.23 -11.51 15.09
C ALA A 63 20.56 -10.90 13.85
N GLU A 64 20.97 -11.37 12.68
CA GLU A 64 20.28 -11.15 11.42
C GLU A 64 18.84 -11.62 11.64
N PRO A 65 17.83 -10.73 11.56
CA PRO A 65 16.46 -11.16 11.71
C PRO A 65 16.16 -12.14 10.59
N GLU A 66 15.76 -13.36 10.97
CA GLU A 66 15.29 -14.36 10.01
C GLU A 66 14.27 -13.73 9.06
N PRO A 67 14.27 -14.12 7.78
CA PRO A 67 13.22 -13.74 6.85
C PRO A 67 11.87 -14.09 7.49
N SER A 68 11.06 -13.08 7.80
CA SER A 68 9.74 -13.30 8.37
C SER A 68 8.94 -14.15 7.39
N GLU A 69 8.68 -15.41 7.75
CA GLU A 69 7.85 -16.30 6.96
C GLU A 69 6.51 -15.61 6.65
N PRO A 70 5.96 -15.77 5.43
CA PRO A 70 4.65 -15.26 5.11
C PRO A 70 3.64 -15.85 6.10
N GLN A 71 3.10 -15.01 6.97
CA GLN A 71 2.10 -15.45 7.94
C GLN A 71 0.86 -15.89 7.16
N ASP A 72 0.51 -17.18 7.22
CA ASP A 72 -0.75 -17.72 6.70
C ASP A 72 -1.88 -17.30 7.66
N VAL A 73 -2.21 -16.01 7.61
CA VAL A 73 -3.31 -15.42 8.37
C VAL A 73 -4.60 -15.60 7.57
N ALA A 74 -5.54 -16.33 8.16
CA ALA A 74 -6.87 -16.56 7.60
C ALA A 74 -7.58 -15.24 7.25
N GLU A 75 -8.32 -15.22 6.14
CA GLU A 75 -9.07 -14.05 5.70
C GLU A 75 -10.15 -13.68 6.73
N PRO A 76 -10.33 -12.38 7.05
CA PRO A 76 -11.24 -11.96 8.10
C PRO A 76 -12.70 -12.15 7.74
N ALA A 77 -13.53 -12.46 8.73
CA ALA A 77 -14.98 -12.52 8.56
C ALA A 77 -15.56 -11.11 8.36
N ALA A 78 -16.34 -10.91 7.31
CA ALA A 78 -17.06 -9.67 7.04
C ALA A 78 -18.38 -9.57 7.86
N PRO A 79 -18.86 -8.36 8.19
CA PRO A 79 -18.29 -7.06 7.86
C PRO A 79 -17.26 -6.56 8.89
N VAL A 80 -16.16 -5.98 8.39
CA VAL A 80 -15.23 -5.19 9.21
C VAL A 80 -15.70 -3.74 9.25
N VAL A 81 -15.70 -3.12 10.43
CA VAL A 81 -16.13 -1.75 10.69
C VAL A 81 -15.05 -1.05 11.50
N TYR A 82 -14.79 0.23 11.19
CA TYR A 82 -13.61 0.96 11.70
C TYR A 82 -13.45 0.92 13.23
N SER A 83 -14.57 1.10 13.95
CA SER A 83 -14.60 1.19 15.42
C SER A 83 -15.08 -0.10 16.10
N THR A 84 -15.20 -1.20 15.38
CA THR A 84 -15.62 -2.49 15.94
C THR A 84 -14.39 -3.39 16.17
N PRO A 85 -14.29 -4.08 17.31
CA PRO A 85 -13.21 -5.03 17.56
C PRO A 85 -13.13 -6.12 16.48
N LEU A 86 -11.92 -6.41 16.02
CA LEU A 86 -11.67 -7.43 15.02
C LEU A 86 -11.75 -8.83 15.62
N ALA A 87 -12.44 -9.74 14.93
CA ALA A 87 -12.71 -11.10 15.43
C ALA A 87 -11.57 -12.10 15.17
N SER A 88 -10.52 -11.70 14.45
CA SER A 88 -9.39 -12.56 14.09
C SER A 88 -8.16 -11.73 13.72
N GLY A 89 -7.01 -12.38 13.51
CA GLY A 89 -5.81 -11.75 12.95
C GLY A 89 -4.52 -11.96 13.73
N GLY A 90 -4.55 -12.79 14.78
CA GLY A 90 -3.43 -13.05 15.67
C GLY A 90 -3.42 -12.12 16.88
N ALA A 91 -2.50 -12.38 17.83
CA ALA A 91 -2.46 -11.70 19.12
C ALA A 91 -2.31 -10.17 19.03
N ASP A 92 -1.67 -9.67 17.96
CA ASP A 92 -1.42 -8.24 17.76
C ASP A 92 -2.62 -7.50 17.13
N VAL A 93 -3.63 -8.21 16.62
CA VAL A 93 -4.73 -7.62 15.83
C VAL A 93 -6.10 -7.95 16.42
N GLU A 94 -6.28 -9.18 16.90
CA GLU A 94 -7.56 -9.67 17.40
C GLU A 94 -8.01 -8.90 18.66
N GLY A 95 -9.28 -8.53 18.70
CA GLY A 95 -9.88 -7.76 19.80
C GLY A 95 -9.63 -6.24 19.75
N LEU A 96 -8.74 -5.76 18.88
CA LEU A 96 -8.52 -4.32 18.65
C LEU A 96 -9.42 -3.80 17.54
N THR A 97 -9.70 -2.50 17.53
CA THR A 97 -10.38 -1.80 16.42
C THR A 97 -9.36 -1.29 15.40
N LEU A 98 -9.77 -1.01 14.15
CA LEU A 98 -8.86 -0.40 13.17
C LEU A 98 -8.31 0.96 13.65
N GLU A 99 -9.12 1.72 14.40
CA GLU A 99 -8.71 2.96 15.05
C GLU A 99 -7.54 2.75 16.02
N GLN A 100 -7.59 1.71 16.84
CA GLN A 100 -6.52 1.40 17.79
C GLN A 100 -5.25 0.89 17.09
N LEU A 101 -5.41 0.09 16.03
CA LEU A 101 -4.27 -0.47 15.30
C LEU A 101 -3.40 0.62 14.65
N ILE A 102 -4.02 1.67 14.09
CA ILE A 102 -3.27 2.75 13.44
C ILE A 102 -2.51 3.66 14.43
N GLU A 103 -2.81 3.58 15.72
CA GLU A 103 -2.07 4.26 16.78
C GLU A 103 -0.90 3.42 17.32
N GLY A 104 -0.84 2.13 16.96
CA GLY A 104 0.19 1.21 17.42
C GLY A 104 1.57 1.47 16.81
N SER A 105 2.44 0.47 16.94
CA SER A 105 3.85 0.54 16.50
C SER A 105 4.16 -0.60 15.54
N PRO A 106 5.07 -0.41 14.56
CA PRO A 106 5.55 -1.48 13.70
C PRO A 106 6.30 -2.56 14.50
N LEU A 107 6.02 -3.82 14.18
CA LEU A 107 6.73 -5.02 14.62
C LEU A 107 7.91 -5.38 13.70
N PHE A 108 7.81 -5.00 12.43
CA PHE A 108 8.79 -5.27 11.36
C PHE A 108 9.25 -3.97 10.70
N PRO A 109 10.46 -3.92 10.11
CA PRO A 109 10.98 -2.71 9.48
C PRO A 109 10.10 -2.28 8.29
N PRO A 110 9.77 -0.98 8.16
CA PRO A 110 8.95 -0.48 7.05
C PRO A 110 9.67 -0.48 5.71
N ILE A 111 10.99 -0.41 5.73
CA ILE A 111 11.87 -0.44 4.56
C ILE A 111 13.07 -1.28 4.95
N GLU A 112 13.50 -2.17 4.05
CA GLU A 112 14.70 -2.97 4.24
C GLU A 112 15.93 -2.07 4.44
N GLY A 113 16.77 -2.42 5.43
CA GLY A 113 17.97 -1.66 5.77
C GLY A 113 17.72 -0.33 6.51
N LEU A 114 16.48 0.01 6.87
CA LEU A 114 16.21 1.21 7.68
C LEU A 114 16.75 1.02 9.12
N PRO A 115 17.64 1.91 9.61
CA PRO A 115 18.16 1.82 10.97
C PRO A 115 17.05 1.77 12.02
N GLU A 116 17.18 0.85 13.00
CA GLU A 116 16.14 0.61 14.01
C GLU A 116 15.73 1.87 14.77
N GLN A 117 16.67 2.79 15.01
CA GLN A 117 16.42 4.03 15.76
C GLN A 117 15.38 4.95 15.09
N LEU A 118 15.13 4.76 13.79
CA LEU A 118 14.18 5.57 13.02
C LEU A 118 12.75 5.02 13.06
N TRP A 119 12.55 3.73 13.36
CA TRP A 119 11.23 3.09 13.28
C TRP A 119 10.83 2.31 14.53
N LYS A 120 11.78 1.65 15.19
CA LYS A 120 11.52 0.76 16.32
C LYS A 120 11.12 1.58 17.54
N GLY A 121 10.00 1.21 18.16
CA GLY A 121 9.41 1.95 19.28
C GLY A 121 8.80 3.30 18.91
N LYS A 122 8.74 3.66 17.61
CA LYS A 122 7.93 4.78 17.11
C LYS A 122 6.51 4.29 16.82
N THR A 123 5.52 5.15 16.96
CA THR A 123 4.16 4.82 16.55
C THR A 123 4.01 4.98 15.04
N CYS A 124 3.07 4.27 14.43
CA CYS A 124 2.68 4.42 13.02
C CYS A 124 2.43 5.89 12.68
N SER A 125 1.84 6.65 13.61
CA SER A 125 1.60 8.09 13.47
C SER A 125 2.86 8.94 13.23
N THR A 126 4.04 8.48 13.65
CA THR A 126 5.31 9.19 13.41
C THR A 126 5.63 9.30 11.92
N CYS A 127 5.24 8.29 11.12
CA CYS A 127 5.49 8.24 9.68
C CYS A 127 4.21 8.47 8.85
N HIS A 128 3.05 8.13 9.39
CA HIS A 128 1.77 8.21 8.72
C HIS A 128 0.82 9.16 9.45
N GLN A 129 0.37 10.21 8.79
CA GLN A 129 -0.63 11.13 9.33
C GLN A 129 -2.03 10.73 8.84
N TRP A 130 -2.41 9.47 9.06
CA TRP A 130 -3.68 8.96 8.54
C TRP A 130 -4.86 9.57 9.27
N GLN A 131 -5.77 10.17 8.51
CA GLN A 131 -7.15 10.31 8.92
C GLN A 131 -7.93 9.10 8.41
N ARG A 132 -9.12 8.86 8.96
CA ARG A 132 -9.99 7.75 8.53
C ARG A 132 -10.24 7.74 7.02
N ALA A 133 -10.37 8.92 6.39
CA ALA A 133 -10.51 9.05 4.95
C ALA A 133 -9.26 8.59 4.19
N ASP A 134 -8.07 9.03 4.60
CA ASP A 134 -6.80 8.62 3.98
C ASP A 134 -6.54 7.11 4.13
N LEU A 135 -6.91 6.56 5.30
CA LEU A 135 -6.83 5.14 5.55
C LEU A 135 -7.78 4.35 4.63
N CYS A 136 -8.99 4.86 4.41
CA CYS A 136 -9.94 4.26 3.47
C CYS A 136 -9.38 4.25 2.04
N ASP A 137 -8.76 5.35 1.60
CA ASP A 137 -8.11 5.42 0.29
C ASP A 137 -6.94 4.45 0.17
N GLN A 138 -6.18 4.24 1.24
CA GLN A 138 -5.15 3.19 1.29
C GLN A 138 -5.78 1.80 1.21
N ALA A 139 -6.79 1.53 2.03
CA ALA A 139 -7.47 0.25 2.12
C ALA A 139 -8.07 -0.20 0.78
N LYS A 140 -8.65 0.75 0.03
CA LYS A 140 -9.17 0.52 -1.33
C LYS A 140 -8.13 0.05 -2.33
N ARG A 141 -6.84 0.32 -2.12
CA ARG A 141 -5.75 -0.18 -2.98
C ARG A 141 -5.59 -1.70 -2.92
N TYR A 142 -6.18 -2.36 -1.92
CA TYR A 142 -6.16 -3.81 -1.78
C TYR A 142 -7.36 -4.52 -2.41
N LEU A 143 -8.35 -3.78 -2.93
CA LEU A 143 -9.53 -4.34 -3.56
C LEU A 143 -9.26 -5.03 -4.91
N PRO A 144 -8.43 -4.48 -5.83
CA PRO A 144 -8.22 -5.09 -7.13
C PRO A 144 -7.49 -6.44 -7.02
N GLU A 145 -7.80 -7.38 -7.91
CA GLU A 145 -7.08 -8.66 -8.00
C GLU A 145 -5.58 -8.49 -8.29
N THR A 146 -5.17 -7.39 -8.90
CA THR A 146 -3.76 -7.06 -9.11
C THR A 146 -3.02 -6.76 -7.79
N ALA A 147 -3.74 -6.47 -6.70
CA ALA A 147 -3.18 -6.20 -5.38
C ALA A 147 -2.90 -7.46 -4.54
N GLN A 148 -3.21 -8.66 -5.04
CA GLN A 148 -3.01 -9.92 -4.30
C GLN A 148 -1.55 -10.13 -3.88
N GLN A 149 -0.58 -9.72 -4.72
CA GLN A 149 0.83 -9.77 -4.35
C GLN A 149 1.19 -8.75 -3.26
N ALA A 150 0.55 -7.58 -3.25
CA ALA A 150 0.75 -6.59 -2.20
C ALA A 150 0.21 -7.07 -0.85
N LEU A 151 -0.89 -7.85 -0.83
CA LEU A 151 -1.44 -8.48 0.38
C LEU A 151 -0.47 -9.49 1.00
N LYS A 152 0.26 -10.25 0.18
CA LYS A 152 1.23 -11.26 0.65
C LYS A 152 2.52 -10.71 1.25
N LYS A 153 2.90 -9.46 0.94
CA LYS A 153 4.11 -8.84 1.53
C LYS A 153 3.97 -8.71 3.05
N GLN A 154 5.04 -8.72 3.82
CA GLN A 154 4.91 -8.40 5.25
C GLN A 154 4.49 -6.93 5.42
N HIS A 155 3.50 -6.66 6.28
CA HIS A 155 3.20 -5.28 6.69
C HIS A 155 4.03 -4.95 7.95
N PRO A 156 4.51 -3.70 8.13
CA PRO A 156 5.33 -3.34 9.30
C PRO A 156 4.61 -3.55 10.63
N TYR A 157 3.31 -3.32 10.69
CA TYR A 157 2.49 -3.67 11.86
C TYR A 157 2.48 -5.17 12.18
N GLY A 158 2.73 -6.03 11.19
CA GLY A 158 2.53 -7.47 11.30
C GLY A 158 1.07 -7.91 11.15
N GLY A 159 0.85 -9.21 11.34
CA GLY A 159 -0.46 -9.83 11.42
C GLY A 159 -1.33 -9.62 10.17
N ALA A 160 -2.66 -9.69 10.40
CA ALA A 160 -3.66 -9.62 9.33
C ALA A 160 -4.13 -8.20 8.98
N LEU A 161 -3.44 -7.13 9.40
CA LEU A 161 -3.93 -5.75 9.28
C LEU A 161 -4.37 -5.40 7.84
N LYS A 162 -3.59 -5.75 6.82
CA LYS A 162 -3.94 -5.44 5.42
C LYS A 162 -5.18 -6.18 4.93
N LEU A 163 -5.41 -7.40 5.40
CA LEU A 163 -6.60 -8.17 5.06
C LEU A 163 -7.84 -7.53 5.69
N HIS A 164 -7.73 -7.06 6.94
CA HIS A 164 -8.80 -6.30 7.60
C HIS A 164 -9.06 -4.95 6.94
N LEU A 165 -8.01 -4.23 6.50
CA LEU A 165 -8.18 -3.01 5.71
C LEU A 165 -8.91 -3.30 4.40
N LYS A 166 -8.54 -4.37 3.67
CA LYS A 166 -9.26 -4.78 2.46
C LYS A 166 -10.74 -5.08 2.77
N ALA A 167 -11.03 -5.88 3.80
CA ALA A 167 -12.39 -6.25 4.18
C ALA A 167 -13.23 -5.03 4.63
N TRP A 168 -12.61 -4.08 5.32
CA TRP A 168 -13.22 -2.81 5.67
C TRP A 168 -13.54 -1.97 4.42
N ALA A 169 -12.63 -1.90 3.46
CA ALA A 169 -12.87 -1.23 2.18
C ALA A 169 -13.95 -1.91 1.33
N GLN A 170 -14.11 -3.24 1.43
CA GLN A 170 -15.23 -3.96 0.80
C GLN A 170 -16.58 -3.59 1.40
N ASN A 171 -16.59 -3.14 2.66
CA ASN A 171 -17.76 -2.61 3.36
C ASN A 171 -17.84 -1.08 3.27
N ASP A 172 -17.34 -0.49 2.18
CA ASP A 172 -17.36 0.96 1.91
C ASP A 172 -16.70 1.83 3.00
N CYS A 173 -15.76 1.27 3.76
CA CYS A 173 -15.06 1.94 4.85
C CYS A 173 -15.99 2.45 5.98
N GLN A 174 -17.06 1.71 6.26
CA GLN A 174 -18.03 2.01 7.33
C GLN A 174 -17.45 1.96 8.76
#